data_AF-J5GC99-F1
#
_entry.id   AF-J5GC99-F1
#
_cell.length_a   1.000
_cell.length_b   1.000
_cell.length_c   1.000
_cell.angle_alpha   90.00
_cell.angle_beta   90.00
_cell.angle_gamma   90.00
#
_symmetry.space_group_name_H-M   'P 1'
#
loop_
_entity.id
_entity.type
_entity.pdbx_description
1 polymer ?
#
loop_
_entity_poly.entity_id
_entity_poly.type
_entity_poly.pdbx_seq_one_letter_code
_entity_poly.pdbx_strand_id
1 'polypeptide(L)'
;MEEEDKTYAYLEDELGSPIRLIKLGETEETKQMVYGYDEFGVDTYKTQGKIQPFGYTGYRHDKVADTYFAQAREYMPSVGRFGGEDWIKGNIEKPFSLNQYGYCWGNPIGLVDRDGKTPEMASNYSQVFDILKTGTEMAGAAALADSPAPGPMDLVALGILCIALVVSGGVAVGAYINSKAKEKEKARIVALEQVTTKRPNQTVIYRRGNGNATNLTPRNDGSDVNGLSYELKVPVGRRYNWTTLEAVNSTGVLQAIIDGPNHVKVIPTDHLELPIWMSTRETAKENPYYLTKILASIFIRDNGGPCNVSSD
;
A
#
# COMPACT_ATOMS: atom_id res chain seq x y z
N MET A 1 36.37 13.78 -43.30
CA MET A 1 35.26 12.85 -43.61
C MET A 1 34.11 13.37 -42.79
N GLU A 2 33.25 14.18 -43.39
CA GLU A 2 32.06 14.68 -42.70
C GLU A 2 31.15 13.47 -42.44
N GLU A 3 30.88 13.15 -41.19
CA GLU A 3 29.78 12.23 -40.88
C GLU A 3 28.49 12.95 -41.27
N GLU A 4 27.81 12.44 -42.30
CA GLU A 4 26.42 12.85 -42.55
C GLU A 4 25.61 12.60 -41.29
N ASP A 5 25.00 13.66 -40.76
CA ASP A 5 24.07 13.57 -39.63
C ASP A 5 22.86 12.74 -40.07
N LYS A 6 22.71 11.55 -39.46
CA LYS A 6 21.60 10.63 -39.75
C LYS A 6 20.58 10.72 -38.64
N THR A 7 19.40 11.25 -38.96
CA THR A 7 18.29 11.31 -38.04
C THR A 7 17.44 10.04 -38.13
N TYR A 8 17.07 9.48 -36.98
CA TYR A 8 16.18 8.33 -36.90
C TYR A 8 14.99 8.62 -35.99
N ALA A 9 13.80 8.17 -36.37
CA ALA A 9 12.62 8.15 -35.54
C ALA A 9 12.33 6.72 -35.06
N TYR A 10 12.13 6.57 -33.75
CA TYR A 10 11.69 5.34 -33.12
C TYR A 10 10.18 5.34 -32.99
N LEU A 11 9.54 4.24 -33.38
CA LEU A 11 8.16 3.94 -33.05
C LEU A 11 8.17 2.77 -32.09
N GLU A 12 7.51 2.95 -30.96
CA GLU A 12 7.49 2.00 -29.84
C GLU A 12 6.09 1.39 -29.68
N ASP A 13 6.02 0.18 -29.11
CA ASP A 13 4.78 -0.42 -28.62
C ASP A 13 4.35 0.19 -27.26
N GLU A 14 3.27 -0.33 -26.69
CA GLU A 14 2.73 0.16 -25.43
C GLU A 14 3.63 -0.12 -24.21
N LEU A 15 4.58 -1.05 -24.33
CA LEU A 15 5.57 -1.37 -23.30
C LEU A 15 6.87 -0.57 -23.48
N GLY A 16 7.01 0.18 -24.57
CA GLY A 16 8.22 0.94 -24.93
C GLY A 16 9.24 0.14 -25.75
N SER A 17 8.86 -1.02 -26.31
CA SER A 17 9.74 -1.77 -27.21
C SER A 17 9.74 -1.12 -28.59
N PRO A 18 10.90 -0.87 -29.23
CA PRO A 18 10.95 -0.38 -30.60
C PRO A 18 10.34 -1.39 -31.56
N ILE A 19 9.29 -1.02 -32.28
CA ILE A 19 8.65 -1.84 -33.33
C ILE A 19 9.02 -1.38 -34.74
N ARG A 20 9.38 -0.10 -34.90
CA ARG A 20 9.90 0.42 -36.17
C ARG A 20 10.97 1.47 -35.95
N LEU A 21 11.95 1.47 -36.85
CA LEU A 21 12.97 2.51 -36.96
C LEU A 21 12.89 3.11 -38.36
N ILE A 22 12.68 4.42 -38.43
CA ILE A 22 12.56 5.17 -39.68
C ILE A 22 13.77 6.08 -39.81
N LYS A 23 14.55 5.95 -40.89
CA LYS A 23 15.59 6.92 -41.22
C LYS A 23 14.94 8.15 -41.86
N LEU A 24 15.18 9.34 -41.31
CA LEU A 24 14.72 10.62 -41.84
C LEU A 24 15.83 11.24 -42.70
N GLY A 25 15.51 11.66 -43.93
CA GLY A 25 16.45 12.27 -44.88
C GLY A 25 15.74 12.82 -46.13
N GLU A 26 16.43 13.68 -46.89
CA GLU A 26 15.86 14.51 -47.98
C GLU A 26 15.48 13.75 -49.28
N THR A 27 15.89 12.49 -49.43
CA THR A 27 15.56 11.67 -50.61
C THR A 27 14.33 10.82 -50.37
N GLU A 28 13.40 10.82 -51.33
CA GLU A 28 12.09 10.12 -51.46
C GLU A 28 12.03 8.63 -51.05
N GLU A 29 13.12 8.01 -50.61
CA GLU A 29 13.19 6.60 -50.24
C GLU A 29 13.34 6.41 -48.72
N THR A 30 12.21 6.37 -48.03
CA THR A 30 12.12 6.12 -46.58
C THR A 30 12.59 4.70 -46.25
N LYS A 31 13.84 4.54 -45.78
CA LYS A 31 14.32 3.24 -45.27
C LYS A 31 13.74 2.97 -43.88
N GLN A 32 12.96 1.90 -43.79
CA GLN A 32 12.33 1.44 -42.55
C GLN A 32 12.90 0.08 -42.14
N MET A 33 13.13 -0.09 -40.84
CA MET A 33 13.32 -1.41 -40.22
C MET A 33 12.13 -1.75 -39.33
N VAL A 34 11.79 -3.04 -39.28
CA VAL A 34 10.72 -3.58 -38.44
C VAL A 34 11.34 -4.51 -37.40
N TYR A 35 10.82 -4.42 -36.19
CA TYR A 35 11.14 -5.29 -35.07
C TYR A 35 9.84 -5.94 -34.58
N GLY A 36 9.96 -7.12 -33.98
CA GLY A 36 8.82 -7.86 -33.46
C GLY A 36 9.25 -8.72 -32.31
N TYR A 37 8.44 -8.77 -31.26
CA TYR A 37 8.71 -9.53 -30.05
C TYR A 37 7.50 -10.39 -29.70
N ASP A 38 7.72 -11.54 -29.07
CA ASP A 38 6.65 -12.26 -28.38
C ASP A 38 6.33 -11.64 -27.01
N GLU A 39 5.44 -12.26 -26.24
CA GLU A 39 5.00 -11.72 -24.95
C GLU A 39 6.14 -11.59 -23.93
N PHE A 40 7.25 -12.32 -24.11
CA PHE A 40 8.42 -12.31 -23.24
C PHE A 40 9.66 -11.70 -23.90
N GLY A 41 9.52 -11.05 -25.05
CA GLY A 41 10.63 -10.31 -25.66
C GLY A 41 11.52 -11.12 -26.59
N VAL A 42 11.15 -12.34 -26.99
CA VAL A 42 11.90 -13.09 -28.02
C VAL A 42 11.73 -12.39 -29.37
N ASP A 43 12.84 -12.04 -30.01
CA ASP A 43 12.83 -11.41 -31.34
C ASP A 43 12.32 -12.36 -32.42
N THR A 44 11.13 -12.06 -32.94
CA THR A 44 10.43 -12.89 -33.94
C THR A 44 10.91 -12.62 -35.36
N TYR A 45 11.51 -11.45 -35.63
CA TYR A 45 12.00 -11.07 -36.96
C TYR A 45 13.51 -11.17 -37.11
N LYS A 46 14.22 -11.47 -36.01
CA LYS A 46 15.70 -11.59 -35.97
C LYS A 46 16.37 -10.31 -36.48
N THR A 47 15.80 -9.15 -36.14
CA THR A 47 16.30 -7.82 -36.51
C THR A 47 16.97 -7.08 -35.36
N GLN A 48 16.83 -7.58 -34.13
CA GLN A 48 17.39 -6.99 -32.91
C GLN A 48 18.91 -6.82 -33.00
N GLY A 49 19.40 -5.68 -32.52
CA GLY A 49 20.83 -5.36 -32.49
C GLY A 49 21.46 -5.03 -33.85
N LYS A 50 20.79 -5.26 -35.00
CA LYS A 50 21.43 -5.08 -36.32
C LYS A 50 21.85 -3.63 -36.60
N ILE A 51 20.97 -2.67 -36.34
CA ILE A 51 21.21 -1.24 -36.58
C ILE A 51 21.35 -0.48 -35.26
N GLN A 52 20.51 -0.80 -34.28
CA GLN A 52 20.43 -0.10 -33.01
C GLN A 52 20.31 -1.13 -31.87
N PRO A 53 20.72 -0.79 -30.63
CA PRO A 53 20.87 -1.76 -29.56
C PRO A 53 19.64 -1.92 -28.66
N PHE A 54 18.66 -1.02 -28.69
CA PHE A 54 17.45 -1.05 -27.86
C PHE A 54 16.44 -2.08 -28.39
N GLY A 55 15.75 -2.79 -27.51
CA GLY A 55 14.80 -3.83 -27.88
C GLY A 55 13.63 -3.89 -26.92
N TYR A 56 13.22 -5.11 -26.55
CA TYR A 56 12.08 -5.36 -25.68
C TYR A 56 12.06 -4.41 -24.47
N THR A 57 10.93 -3.72 -24.29
CA THR A 57 10.64 -2.73 -23.25
C THR A 57 11.67 -1.60 -23.10
N GLY A 58 12.43 -1.31 -24.16
CA GLY A 58 13.47 -0.28 -24.20
C GLY A 58 14.83 -0.73 -23.63
N TYR A 59 14.98 -2.00 -23.25
CA TYR A 59 16.25 -2.52 -22.76
C TYR A 59 17.32 -2.57 -23.84
N ARG A 60 18.59 -2.58 -23.44
CA ARG A 60 19.72 -2.71 -24.36
C ARG A 60 20.05 -4.18 -24.60
N HIS A 61 19.92 -4.65 -25.83
CA HIS A 61 20.31 -6.01 -26.24
C HIS A 61 21.83 -6.20 -26.23
N ASP A 62 22.27 -7.27 -25.59
CA ASP A 62 23.62 -7.80 -25.68
C ASP A 62 23.65 -8.96 -26.68
N LYS A 63 24.33 -8.74 -27.82
CA LYS A 63 24.46 -9.73 -28.90
C LYS A 63 25.30 -10.95 -28.52
N VAL A 64 26.19 -10.82 -27.54
CA VAL A 64 27.10 -11.91 -27.14
C VAL A 64 26.36 -12.89 -26.25
N ALA A 65 25.61 -12.38 -25.28
CA ALA A 65 24.82 -13.18 -24.35
C ALA A 65 23.43 -13.54 -24.88
N ASP A 66 22.95 -12.83 -25.90
CA ASP A 66 21.56 -12.87 -26.40
C ASP A 66 20.54 -12.56 -25.29
N THR A 67 20.88 -11.55 -24.49
CA THR A 67 20.08 -11.05 -23.36
C THR A 67 19.78 -9.56 -23.51
N TYR A 68 18.95 -9.04 -22.62
CA TYR A 68 18.63 -7.63 -22.53
C TYR A 68 19.09 -7.05 -21.19
N PHE A 69 19.98 -6.06 -21.23
CA PHE A 69 20.42 -5.35 -20.04
C PHE A 69 19.32 -4.39 -19.55
N ALA A 70 18.70 -4.77 -18.44
CA ALA A 70 17.64 -4.04 -17.75
C ALA A 70 18.20 -3.14 -16.63
N GLN A 71 19.40 -2.58 -16.78
CA GLN A 71 20.10 -1.77 -15.77
C GLN A 71 20.56 -2.52 -14.50
N ALA A 72 19.65 -3.09 -13.73
CA ALA A 72 20.00 -3.82 -12.50
C ALA A 72 20.26 -5.32 -12.74
N ARG A 73 19.65 -5.90 -13.78
CA ARG A 73 19.75 -7.33 -14.09
C ARG A 73 19.81 -7.54 -15.60
N GLU A 74 20.34 -8.70 -15.99
CA GLU A 74 20.21 -9.21 -17.36
C GLU A 74 18.88 -9.95 -17.49
N TYR A 75 18.08 -9.60 -18.48
CA TYR A 75 16.82 -10.26 -18.81
C TYR A 75 17.05 -11.28 -19.95
N MET A 76 16.62 -12.52 -19.73
CA MET A 76 16.73 -13.63 -20.66
C MET A 76 15.37 -13.88 -21.32
N PRO A 77 15.13 -13.37 -22.54
CA PRO A 77 13.82 -13.48 -23.19
C PRO A 77 13.45 -14.93 -23.50
N SER A 78 14.45 -15.78 -23.85
CA SER A 78 14.26 -17.19 -24.20
C SER A 78 13.61 -18.04 -23.10
N VAL A 79 13.68 -17.61 -21.84
CA VAL A 79 13.05 -18.27 -20.68
C VAL A 79 12.09 -17.36 -19.91
N GLY A 80 11.92 -16.11 -20.35
CA GLY A 80 11.02 -15.12 -19.72
C GLY A 80 11.41 -14.73 -18.30
N ARG A 81 12.71 -14.66 -17.98
CA ARG A 81 13.22 -14.47 -16.61
C ARG A 81 14.50 -13.63 -16.57
N PHE A 82 14.81 -13.06 -15.41
CA PHE A 82 16.13 -12.47 -15.18
C PHE A 82 17.20 -13.55 -14.96
N GLY A 83 18.42 -13.28 -15.42
CA GLY A 83 19.60 -14.14 -15.22
C GLY A 83 20.26 -13.98 -13.85
N GLY A 84 19.94 -12.90 -13.13
CA GLY A 84 20.42 -12.62 -11.78
C GLY A 84 19.31 -12.60 -10.74
N GLU A 85 19.67 -12.90 -9.49
CA GLU A 85 18.77 -12.82 -8.34
C GLU A 85 18.37 -11.37 -8.07
N ASP A 86 17.10 -11.13 -7.75
CA ASP A 86 16.62 -9.82 -7.30
C ASP A 86 17.29 -9.40 -5.97
N TRP A 87 17.83 -8.20 -5.97
CA TRP A 87 18.33 -7.53 -4.76
C TRP A 87 17.18 -7.13 -3.82
N ILE A 88 15.98 -6.85 -4.35
CA ILE A 88 14.76 -6.58 -3.58
C ILE A 88 14.10 -7.92 -3.28
N LYS A 89 14.04 -8.27 -2.00
CA LYS A 89 13.44 -9.54 -1.59
C LYS A 89 11.92 -9.48 -1.64
N GLY A 90 11.33 -10.57 -2.11
CA GLY A 90 9.90 -10.79 -2.13
C GLY A 90 9.27 -10.76 -0.74
N ASN A 91 7.96 -10.56 -0.71
CA ASN A 91 7.17 -10.54 0.51
C ASN A 91 6.37 -11.84 0.63
N ILE A 92 6.41 -12.49 1.80
CA ILE A 92 5.66 -13.73 2.05
C ILE A 92 4.13 -13.54 1.93
N GLU A 93 3.63 -12.34 2.19
CA GLU A 93 2.22 -11.97 1.96
C GLU A 93 1.86 -11.86 0.47
N LYS A 94 2.87 -11.81 -0.41
CA LYS A 94 2.74 -11.79 -1.87
C LYS A 94 3.58 -12.92 -2.47
N PRO A 95 3.10 -14.18 -2.43
CA PRO A 95 3.90 -15.34 -2.84
C PRO A 95 4.48 -15.22 -4.25
N PHE A 96 3.78 -14.55 -5.18
CA PHE A 96 4.27 -14.28 -6.53
C PHE A 96 5.55 -13.44 -6.59
N SER A 97 5.79 -12.59 -5.58
CA SER A 97 7.01 -11.78 -5.46
C SER A 97 8.21 -12.54 -4.90
N LEU A 98 8.02 -13.76 -4.39
CA LEU A 98 9.10 -14.58 -3.81
C LEU A 98 10.03 -15.16 -4.88
N ASN A 99 9.59 -15.21 -6.14
CA ASN A 99 10.43 -15.65 -7.25
C ASN A 99 11.42 -14.53 -7.63
N GLN A 100 12.66 -14.65 -7.18
CA GLN A 100 13.73 -13.67 -7.37
C GLN A 100 14.24 -13.54 -8.82
N TYR A 101 13.83 -14.44 -9.70
CA TYR A 101 14.18 -14.42 -11.12
C TYR A 101 12.99 -14.05 -12.02
N GLY A 102 11.81 -13.81 -11.42
CA GLY A 102 10.59 -13.57 -12.17
C GLY A 102 10.59 -12.22 -12.88
N TYR A 103 10.24 -12.20 -14.15
CA TYR A 103 9.93 -10.98 -14.88
C TYR A 103 8.46 -10.62 -14.71
N CYS A 104 8.16 -9.37 -14.36
CA CYS A 104 6.79 -8.83 -14.28
C CYS A 104 5.78 -9.69 -13.51
N TRP A 105 6.23 -10.42 -12.47
CA TRP A 105 5.44 -11.41 -11.73
C TRP A 105 4.68 -12.44 -12.60
N GLY A 106 5.20 -12.71 -13.81
CA GLY A 106 4.57 -13.59 -14.79
C GLY A 106 3.48 -12.94 -15.66
N ASN A 107 3.30 -11.62 -15.59
CA ASN A 107 2.36 -10.86 -16.41
C ASN A 107 3.07 -9.77 -17.24
N PRO A 108 3.81 -10.15 -18.30
CA PRO A 108 4.57 -9.22 -19.13
C PRO A 108 3.71 -8.36 -20.07
N ILE A 109 2.39 -8.59 -20.12
CA ILE A 109 1.45 -7.80 -20.92
C ILE A 109 0.95 -6.58 -20.11
N GLY A 110 0.62 -6.80 -18.84
CA GLY A 110 0.08 -5.74 -17.97
C GLY A 110 1.14 -4.94 -17.22
N LEU A 111 2.35 -5.49 -17.09
CA LEU A 111 3.44 -4.93 -16.31
C LEU A 111 4.72 -4.86 -17.15
N VAL A 112 5.51 -3.82 -16.88
CA VAL A 112 6.84 -3.62 -17.43
C VAL A 112 7.80 -3.35 -16.28
N ASP A 113 8.99 -3.94 -16.29
CA ASP A 113 10.04 -3.61 -15.32
C ASP A 113 11.06 -2.71 -16.03
N ARG A 114 11.10 -1.40 -15.82
CA ARG A 114 11.99 -0.52 -16.62
C ARG A 114 13.44 -0.51 -16.15
N ASP A 115 13.67 -0.82 -14.89
CA ASP A 115 14.98 -0.69 -14.23
C ASP A 115 15.57 -2.03 -13.76
N GLY A 116 14.89 -3.12 -14.09
CA GLY A 116 15.27 -4.48 -13.74
C GLY A 116 15.14 -4.73 -12.25
N LYS A 117 14.25 -4.03 -11.53
CA LYS A 117 14.08 -4.16 -10.08
C LYS A 117 12.64 -4.40 -9.70
N THR A 118 11.73 -3.50 -10.08
CA THR A 118 10.33 -3.59 -9.68
C THR A 118 9.42 -3.38 -10.87
N PRO A 119 8.51 -4.33 -11.15
CA PRO A 119 7.50 -4.16 -12.18
C PRO A 119 6.58 -2.96 -11.87
N GLU A 120 6.34 -2.13 -12.88
CA GLU A 120 5.34 -1.07 -12.92
C GLU A 120 4.26 -1.39 -13.95
N MET A 121 3.14 -0.68 -13.89
CA MET A 121 2.07 -0.83 -14.87
C MET A 121 2.51 -0.27 -16.22
N ALA A 122 2.20 -0.98 -17.30
CA ALA A 122 2.36 -0.44 -18.64
C ALA A 122 1.52 0.84 -18.84
N SER A 123 2.04 1.80 -19.61
CA SER A 123 1.54 3.19 -19.69
C SER A 123 0.08 3.31 -20.18
N ASN A 124 -0.38 2.36 -20.99
CA ASN A 124 -1.75 2.20 -21.45
C ASN A 124 -2.75 1.80 -20.35
N TYR A 125 -2.30 1.22 -19.23
CA TYR A 125 -3.16 0.93 -18.06
C TYR A 125 -3.40 2.14 -17.14
N SER A 126 -2.71 3.27 -17.32
CA SER A 126 -3.01 4.53 -16.61
C SER A 126 -4.44 4.99 -16.85
N GLN A 127 -4.93 4.87 -18.09
CA GLN A 127 -6.29 5.27 -18.48
C GLN A 127 -7.36 4.39 -17.82
N VAL A 128 -7.05 3.11 -17.64
CA VAL A 128 -7.89 2.14 -16.91
C VAL A 128 -8.07 2.58 -15.45
N PHE A 129 -7.00 3.08 -14.82
CA PHE A 129 -7.05 3.63 -13.47
C PHE A 129 -7.87 4.92 -13.38
N ASP A 130 -7.77 5.81 -14.37
CA ASP A 130 -8.56 7.05 -14.40
C ASP A 130 -10.06 6.76 -14.57
N ILE A 131 -10.42 5.78 -15.41
CA ILE A 131 -11.80 5.30 -15.58
C ILE A 131 -12.32 4.71 -14.27
N LEU A 132 -11.52 3.87 -13.59
CA LEU A 132 -11.92 3.26 -12.33
C LEU A 132 -12.08 4.31 -11.23
N LYS A 133 -11.15 5.26 -11.11
CA LYS A 133 -11.19 6.36 -10.15
C LYS A 133 -12.44 7.21 -10.36
N THR A 134 -12.67 7.65 -11.59
CA THR A 134 -13.85 8.44 -11.96
C THR A 134 -15.14 7.66 -11.69
N GLY A 135 -15.18 6.37 -12.04
CA GLY A 135 -16.31 5.49 -11.76
C GLY A 135 -16.61 5.34 -10.27
N THR A 136 -15.58 5.17 -9.43
CA THR A 136 -15.75 5.07 -7.96
C THR A 136 -16.19 6.39 -7.33
N GLU A 137 -15.68 7.53 -7.80
CA GLU A 137 -16.10 8.85 -7.32
C GLU A 137 -17.56 9.14 -7.68
N MET A 138 -17.98 8.82 -8.91
CA MET A 138 -19.37 8.94 -9.35
C MET A 138 -20.31 8.00 -8.60
N ALA A 139 -19.90 6.76 -8.34
CA ALA A 139 -20.70 5.80 -7.57
C ALA A 139 -20.84 6.25 -6.10
N GLY A 140 -19.77 6.78 -5.49
CA GLY A 140 -19.82 7.33 -4.14
C GLY A 140 -20.73 8.55 -4.04
N ALA A 141 -20.67 9.47 -5.01
CA ALA A 141 -21.58 10.61 -5.08
C ALA A 141 -23.04 10.19 -5.27
N ALA A 142 -23.30 9.16 -6.08
CA ALA A 142 -24.62 8.59 -6.26
C ALA A 142 -25.15 7.98 -4.95
N ALA A 143 -24.37 7.12 -4.28
CA ALA A 143 -24.78 6.48 -3.03
C ALA A 143 -25.06 7.49 -1.88
N LEU A 144 -24.37 8.63 -1.87
CA LEU A 144 -24.58 9.70 -0.88
C LEU A 144 -25.74 10.63 -1.22
N ALA A 145 -26.35 10.51 -2.40
CA ALA A 145 -27.47 11.34 -2.80
C ALA A 145 -28.81 10.93 -2.17
N ASP A 146 -28.86 9.74 -1.55
CA ASP A 146 -30.03 9.25 -0.81
C ASP A 146 -29.72 9.12 0.69
N SER A 147 -30.77 8.93 1.49
CA SER A 147 -30.72 8.64 2.92
C SER A 147 -29.79 7.45 3.21
N PRO A 148 -29.19 7.31 4.42
CA PRO A 148 -28.32 6.18 4.76
C PRO A 148 -29.02 4.80 4.80
N ALA A 149 -30.29 4.72 4.42
CA ALA A 149 -31.02 3.48 4.20
C ALA A 149 -30.99 3.11 2.71
N PRO A 150 -30.96 1.82 2.34
CA PRO A 150 -30.86 1.39 0.95
C PRO A 150 -31.97 1.99 0.08
N GLY A 151 -31.57 2.76 -0.93
CA GLY A 151 -32.49 3.53 -1.77
C GLY A 151 -32.20 3.42 -3.27
N PRO A 152 -33.03 4.03 -4.15
CA PRO A 152 -32.87 3.93 -5.60
C PRO A 152 -31.49 4.33 -6.11
N MET A 153 -30.80 5.25 -5.40
CA MET A 153 -29.47 5.71 -5.77
C MET A 153 -28.35 4.69 -5.50
N ASP A 154 -28.54 3.75 -4.57
CA ASP A 154 -27.57 2.67 -4.36
C ASP A 154 -27.54 1.70 -5.55
N LEU A 155 -28.68 1.49 -6.21
CA LEU A 155 -28.76 0.70 -7.44
C LEU A 155 -28.02 1.39 -8.59
N VAL A 156 -28.10 2.72 -8.67
CA VAL A 156 -27.37 3.54 -9.65
C VAL A 156 -25.87 3.49 -9.37
N ALA A 157 -25.45 3.60 -8.11
CA ALA A 157 -24.06 3.48 -7.70
C ALA A 157 -23.47 2.11 -8.07
N LEU A 158 -24.20 1.02 -7.82
CA LEU A 158 -23.84 -0.34 -8.25
C LEU A 158 -23.71 -0.45 -9.78
N GLY A 159 -24.64 0.14 -10.52
CA GLY A 159 -24.58 0.18 -11.99
C GLY A 159 -23.32 0.87 -12.51
N ILE A 160 -22.98 2.03 -11.95
CA ILE A 160 -21.75 2.79 -12.30
C ILE A 160 -20.50 1.96 -11.99
N LEU A 161 -20.46 1.29 -10.83
CA LEU A 161 -19.34 0.46 -10.44
C LEU A 161 -19.16 -0.74 -11.38
N CYS A 162 -20.25 -1.42 -11.74
CA CYS A 162 -20.25 -2.53 -12.69
C CYS A 162 -19.77 -2.10 -14.08
N ILE A 163 -20.23 -0.94 -14.58
CA ILE A 163 -19.78 -0.41 -15.88
C ILE A 163 -18.30 -0.07 -15.84
N ALA A 164 -17.82 0.61 -14.79
CA ALA A 164 -16.41 0.95 -14.64
C ALA A 164 -15.53 -0.31 -14.56
N LEU A 165 -15.99 -1.38 -13.91
CA LEU A 165 -15.30 -2.67 -13.82
C LEU A 165 -15.26 -3.43 -15.15
N VAL A 166 -16.35 -3.40 -15.91
CA VAL A 166 -16.43 -4.01 -17.25
C VAL A 166 -15.49 -3.28 -18.22
N VAL A 167 -15.49 -1.95 -18.20
CA VAL A 167 -14.63 -1.13 -19.07
C VAL A 167 -13.14 -1.24 -18.67
N SER A 168 -12.83 -1.53 -17.41
CA SER A 168 -11.45 -1.62 -16.89
C SER A 168 -10.82 -3.03 -16.91
N GLY A 169 -11.50 -4.06 -17.41
CA GLY A 169 -10.90 -5.38 -17.63
C GLY A 169 -10.67 -6.24 -16.37
N GLY A 170 -11.36 -5.95 -15.26
CA GLY A 170 -11.63 -6.91 -14.17
C GLY A 170 -10.48 -7.34 -13.22
N VAL A 171 -9.19 -7.27 -13.59
CA VAL A 171 -8.12 -7.94 -12.83
C VAL A 171 -7.36 -7.03 -11.83
N ALA A 172 -7.30 -5.71 -12.05
CA ALA A 172 -6.41 -4.81 -11.28
C ALA A 172 -6.90 -4.41 -9.87
N VAL A 173 -8.16 -4.71 -9.52
CA VAL A 173 -8.85 -4.13 -8.35
C VAL A 173 -8.33 -4.66 -7.01
N GLY A 174 -7.98 -5.94 -6.92
CA GLY A 174 -7.55 -6.55 -5.65
C GLY A 174 -6.19 -6.07 -5.16
N ALA A 175 -5.25 -5.79 -6.07
CA ALA A 175 -3.90 -5.36 -5.73
C ALA A 175 -3.85 -3.88 -5.31
N TYR A 176 -4.65 -3.02 -5.95
CA TYR A 176 -4.63 -1.59 -5.72
C TYR A 176 -5.21 -1.17 -4.37
N ILE A 177 -6.38 -1.71 -3.98
CA ILE A 177 -7.03 -1.39 -2.69
C ILE A 177 -6.08 -1.72 -1.52
N ASN A 178 -5.38 -2.84 -1.61
CA ASN A 178 -4.43 -3.27 -0.59
C ASN A 178 -3.16 -2.40 -0.54
N SER A 179 -2.71 -1.86 -1.69
CA SER A 179 -1.56 -0.96 -1.77
C SER A 179 -1.84 0.42 -1.15
N LYS A 180 -2.99 1.03 -1.46
CA LYS A 180 -3.39 2.34 -0.93
C LYS A 180 -3.62 2.30 0.58
N ALA A 181 -4.19 1.22 1.10
CA ALA A 181 -4.35 1.04 2.54
C ALA A 181 -3.00 0.99 3.28
N LYS A 182 -2.00 0.28 2.73
CA LYS A 182 -0.65 0.19 3.31
C LYS A 182 0.11 1.52 3.26
N GLU A 183 0.04 2.25 2.15
CA GLU A 183 0.70 3.56 2.04
C GLU A 183 0.08 4.62 2.95
N LYS A 184 -1.25 4.61 3.11
CA LYS A 184 -1.95 5.47 4.08
C LYS A 184 -1.50 5.18 5.52
N GLU A 185 -1.33 3.90 5.87
CA GLU A 185 -0.86 3.49 7.19
C GLU A 185 0.59 3.91 7.44
N LYS A 186 1.49 3.73 6.46
CA LYS A 186 2.88 4.21 6.56
C LYS A 186 2.96 5.72 6.75
N ALA A 187 2.22 6.49 5.94
CA ALA A 187 2.19 7.95 6.05
C ALA A 187 1.69 8.41 7.42
N ARG A 188 0.74 7.66 7.99
CA ARG A 188 0.19 7.92 9.32
C ARG A 188 1.18 7.61 10.44
N ILE A 189 1.97 6.54 10.32
CA ILE A 189 3.06 6.21 11.25
C ILE A 189 4.12 7.32 11.23
N VAL A 190 4.57 7.73 10.04
CA VAL A 190 5.56 8.81 9.88
C VAL A 190 5.03 10.14 10.45
N ALA A 191 3.77 10.47 10.19
CA ALA A 191 3.14 11.66 10.77
C ALA A 191 3.06 11.58 12.30
N LEU A 192 2.73 10.41 12.88
CA LEU A 192 2.74 10.22 14.33
C LEU A 192 4.14 10.33 14.93
N GLU A 193 5.15 9.72 14.32
CA GLU A 193 6.55 9.86 14.74
C GLU A 193 7.00 11.34 14.70
N GLN A 194 6.60 12.08 13.67
CA GLN A 194 6.86 13.52 13.57
C GLN A 194 6.10 14.35 14.62
N VAL A 195 4.89 13.96 15.01
CA VAL A 195 4.16 14.60 16.13
C VAL A 195 4.82 14.28 17.48
N THR A 196 5.26 13.04 17.70
CA THR A 196 5.94 12.63 18.95
C THR A 196 7.27 13.34 19.15
N THR A 197 8.05 13.54 18.07
CA THR A 197 9.34 14.23 18.13
C THR A 197 9.23 15.74 18.34
N LYS A 198 8.08 16.36 18.03
CA LYS A 198 7.81 17.79 18.29
C LYS A 198 7.36 18.12 19.72
N ARG A 199 7.07 17.12 20.57
CA ARG A 199 6.68 17.31 21.98
C ARG A 199 7.60 16.50 22.90
N PRO A 200 8.84 16.97 23.16
CA PRO A 200 9.90 16.17 23.79
C PRO A 200 9.61 15.69 25.22
N ASN A 201 8.58 16.23 25.89
CA ASN A 201 8.16 15.83 27.24
C ASN A 201 6.87 15.01 27.28
N GLN A 202 6.39 14.49 26.14
CA GLN A 202 5.19 13.64 26.11
C GLN A 202 5.50 12.25 25.56
N THR A 203 5.27 11.22 26.38
CA THR A 203 5.44 9.82 26.02
C THR A 203 4.11 9.28 25.51
N VAL A 204 3.99 9.02 24.21
CA VAL A 204 2.77 8.45 23.63
C VAL A 204 2.69 6.96 23.94
N ILE A 205 1.50 6.52 24.38
CA ILE A 205 1.19 5.13 24.67
C ILE A 205 0.00 4.68 23.83
N TYR A 206 0.05 3.43 23.37
CA TYR A 206 -0.88 2.85 22.41
C TYR A 206 -1.61 1.66 23.02
N ARG A 207 -2.91 1.56 22.75
CA ARG A 207 -3.72 0.39 23.12
C ARG A 207 -4.39 -0.20 21.91
N ARG A 208 -4.22 -1.50 21.72
CA ARG A 208 -4.89 -2.27 20.67
C ARG A 208 -6.39 -2.39 20.93
N GLY A 209 -7.17 -2.30 19.86
CA GLY A 209 -8.62 -2.49 19.86
C GLY A 209 -9.42 -1.23 19.55
N ASN A 210 -10.74 -1.32 19.73
CA ASN A 210 -11.69 -0.31 19.26
C ASN A 210 -11.89 0.88 20.22
N GLY A 211 -11.26 0.89 21.39
CA GLY A 211 -11.37 2.02 22.34
C GLY A 211 -12.77 2.16 22.96
N ASN A 212 -13.58 1.10 22.90
CA ASN A 212 -14.87 1.04 23.59
C ASN A 212 -14.68 0.77 25.08
N ALA A 213 -15.76 0.90 25.86
CA ALA A 213 -15.69 0.78 27.31
C ALA A 213 -15.13 -0.57 27.80
N THR A 214 -15.49 -1.68 27.15
CA THR A 214 -14.92 -3.00 27.44
C THR A 214 -13.43 -3.06 27.11
N ASN A 215 -12.98 -2.44 26.01
CA ASN A 215 -11.56 -2.35 25.68
C ASN A 215 -10.82 -1.49 26.71
N LEU A 216 -11.41 -0.43 27.25
CA LEU A 216 -10.78 0.45 28.24
C LEU A 216 -10.94 0.00 29.70
N THR A 217 -11.41 -1.23 29.94
CA THR A 217 -11.54 -1.81 31.29
C THR A 217 -10.62 -3.05 31.40
N PRO A 218 -9.83 -3.26 32.46
CA PRO A 218 -8.95 -4.42 32.62
C PRO A 218 -9.69 -5.77 32.57
N ARG A 219 -9.05 -6.82 32.05
CA ARG A 219 -9.59 -8.19 32.03
C ARG A 219 -9.42 -8.90 33.38
N ASN A 220 -10.42 -9.70 33.74
CA ASN A 220 -10.43 -10.54 34.93
C ASN A 220 -9.96 -12.00 34.67
N ASP A 221 -9.31 -12.25 33.52
CA ASP A 221 -8.88 -13.58 33.06
C ASP A 221 -7.41 -13.90 33.41
N GLY A 222 -6.79 -13.08 34.26
CA GLY A 222 -5.37 -13.17 34.58
C GLY A 222 -4.47 -12.29 33.69
N SER A 223 -4.97 -11.73 32.59
CA SER A 223 -4.11 -10.98 31.64
C SER A 223 -3.77 -9.56 32.11
N ASP A 224 -4.64 -8.92 32.88
CA ASP A 224 -4.49 -7.52 33.33
C ASP A 224 -4.41 -7.42 34.88
N VAL A 225 -3.95 -8.49 35.56
CA VAL A 225 -3.82 -8.54 37.03
C VAL A 225 -2.93 -7.44 37.61
N ASN A 226 -2.05 -6.89 36.79
CA ASN A 226 -1.13 -5.81 37.16
C ASN A 226 -1.51 -4.47 36.51
N GLY A 227 -2.72 -4.33 35.96
CA GLY A 227 -3.19 -3.13 35.30
C GLY A 227 -3.48 -3.31 33.82
N LEU A 228 -4.07 -2.26 33.23
CA LEU A 228 -4.45 -2.22 31.83
C LEU A 228 -3.22 -2.07 30.94
N SER A 229 -3.02 -2.98 30.00
CA SER A 229 -1.80 -3.03 29.16
C SER A 229 -1.79 -2.04 27.98
N TYR A 230 -0.64 -1.42 27.73
CA TYR A 230 -0.34 -0.48 26.65
C TYR A 230 1.05 -0.75 26.04
N GLU A 231 1.29 -0.20 24.86
CA GLU A 231 2.53 -0.32 24.09
C GLU A 231 3.16 1.07 23.86
N LEU A 232 4.49 1.13 23.77
CA LEU A 232 5.23 2.37 23.46
C LEU A 232 5.40 2.58 21.94
N LYS A 233 5.29 1.51 21.16
CA LYS A 233 5.39 1.51 19.70
C LYS A 233 4.00 1.41 19.08
N VAL A 234 3.84 2.05 17.92
CA VAL A 234 2.60 1.99 17.14
C VAL A 234 2.30 0.55 16.72
N PRO A 235 1.11 0.00 17.05
CA PRO A 235 0.71 -1.32 16.58
C PRO A 235 0.47 -1.34 15.06
N VAL A 236 1.25 -2.11 14.30
CA VAL A 236 1.14 -2.19 12.84
C VAL A 236 -0.03 -3.09 12.42
N GLY A 237 -0.86 -2.61 11.50
CA GLY A 237 -1.90 -3.41 10.83
C GLY A 237 -3.11 -3.77 11.71
N ARG A 238 -3.30 -3.07 12.83
CA ARG A 238 -4.41 -3.30 13.77
C ARG A 238 -4.99 -1.96 14.22
N ARG A 239 -6.28 -1.94 14.55
CA ARG A 239 -6.91 -0.77 15.19
C ARG A 239 -6.27 -0.53 16.54
N TYR A 240 -6.00 0.73 16.84
CA TYR A 240 -5.45 1.16 18.11
C TYR A 240 -6.05 2.49 18.54
N ASN A 241 -5.84 2.83 19.81
CA ASN A 241 -6.13 4.14 20.36
C ASN A 241 -4.89 4.60 21.08
N TRP A 242 -4.74 5.90 21.24
CA TRP A 242 -3.54 6.46 21.83
C TRP A 242 -3.87 7.59 22.79
N THR A 243 -2.99 7.76 23.76
CA THR A 243 -2.95 8.90 24.69
C THR A 243 -1.48 9.15 25.04
N THR A 244 -1.21 10.07 25.96
CA THR A 244 0.13 10.23 26.53
C THR A 244 0.17 9.74 27.98
N LEU A 245 1.31 9.21 28.38
CA LEU A 245 1.59 8.80 29.76
C LEU A 245 1.33 9.96 30.73
N GLU A 246 1.69 11.18 30.33
CA GLU A 246 1.51 12.40 31.11
C GLU A 246 0.02 12.77 31.22
N ALA A 247 -0.79 12.54 30.18
CA ALA A 247 -2.22 12.75 30.24
C ALA A 247 -2.87 11.78 31.25
N VAL A 248 -2.46 10.51 31.25
CA VAL A 248 -2.93 9.53 32.24
C VAL A 248 -2.55 9.96 33.65
N ASN A 249 -1.28 10.30 33.88
CA ASN A 249 -0.81 10.71 35.21
C ASN A 249 -1.45 12.03 35.68
N SER A 250 -1.81 12.93 34.76
CA SER A 250 -2.48 14.21 35.08
C SER A 250 -3.91 14.04 35.60
N THR A 251 -4.52 12.87 35.41
CA THR A 251 -5.87 12.59 35.94
C THR A 251 -5.92 12.53 37.47
N GLY A 252 -4.79 12.26 38.13
CA GLY A 252 -4.69 12.10 39.59
C GLY A 252 -5.29 10.81 40.14
N VAL A 253 -6.09 10.08 39.35
CA VAL A 253 -6.74 8.82 39.72
C VAL A 253 -6.17 7.60 39.00
N LEU A 254 -5.40 7.82 37.93
CA LEU A 254 -4.69 6.78 37.19
C LEU A 254 -3.20 7.09 37.12
N GLN A 255 -2.41 6.02 37.09
CA GLN A 255 -0.97 6.06 36.93
C GLN A 255 -0.53 5.13 35.80
N ALA A 256 0.25 5.67 34.88
CA ALA A 256 0.91 4.93 33.81
C ALA A 256 2.37 4.65 34.19
N ILE A 257 2.76 3.37 34.17
CA ILE A 257 4.07 2.88 34.59
C ILE A 257 4.69 2.08 33.45
N ILE A 258 5.88 2.49 33.01
CA ILE A 258 6.69 1.71 32.05
C ILE A 258 7.33 0.56 32.82
N ASP A 259 6.93 -0.68 32.51
CA ASP A 259 7.39 -1.91 33.16
C ASP A 259 8.04 -2.89 32.16
N GLY A 260 8.21 -2.47 30.90
CA GLY A 260 8.95 -3.23 29.90
C GLY A 260 9.40 -2.40 28.69
N PRO A 261 10.23 -2.98 27.80
CA PRO A 261 10.83 -2.27 26.66
C PRO A 261 9.82 -1.77 25.61
N ASN A 262 8.62 -2.35 25.59
CA ASN A 262 7.50 -1.88 24.77
C ASN A 262 6.17 -2.05 25.53
N HIS A 263 6.20 -1.96 26.85
CA HIS A 263 5.03 -2.20 27.69
C HIS A 263 4.87 -1.10 28.72
N VAL A 264 3.63 -0.62 28.83
CA VAL A 264 3.20 0.33 29.85
C VAL A 264 1.93 -0.22 30.47
N LYS A 265 1.87 -0.29 31.80
CA LYS A 265 0.63 -0.60 32.51
C LYS A 265 -0.02 0.67 33.02
N VAL A 266 -1.35 0.72 32.95
CA VAL A 266 -2.16 1.77 33.57
C VAL A 266 -2.94 1.16 34.72
N ILE A 267 -2.71 1.69 35.92
CA ILE A 267 -3.36 1.25 37.16
C ILE A 267 -4.04 2.44 37.86
N PRO A 268 -5.05 2.20 38.70
CA PRO A 268 -5.55 3.24 39.59
C PRO A 268 -4.50 3.64 40.62
N THR A 269 -4.50 4.91 41.03
CA THR A 269 -3.60 5.39 42.09
C THR A 269 -3.91 4.72 43.42
N ASP A 270 -5.19 4.45 43.72
CA ASP A 270 -5.58 3.52 44.79
C ASP A 270 -5.65 2.08 44.26
N HIS A 271 -4.70 1.25 44.66
CA HIS A 271 -4.58 -0.13 44.18
C HIS A 271 -5.79 -1.01 44.57
N LEU A 272 -6.57 -0.62 45.59
CA LEU A 272 -7.80 -1.31 45.98
C LEU A 272 -8.90 -1.20 44.92
N GLU A 273 -8.82 -0.21 44.04
CA GLU A 273 -9.80 -0.02 42.97
C GLU A 273 -9.57 -0.94 41.77
N LEU A 274 -8.36 -1.51 41.60
CA LEU A 274 -8.05 -2.33 40.43
C LEU A 274 -8.97 -3.56 40.30
N PRO A 275 -9.20 -4.36 41.37
CA PRO A 275 -10.14 -5.48 41.32
C PRO A 275 -11.59 -5.04 41.07
N ILE A 276 -12.01 -3.90 41.63
CA ILE A 276 -13.35 -3.33 41.43
C ILE A 276 -13.52 -2.95 39.97
N TRP A 277 -12.55 -2.23 39.42
CA TRP A 277 -12.51 -1.83 38.03
C TRP A 277 -12.56 -3.04 37.10
N MET A 278 -11.77 -4.08 37.37
CA MET A 278 -11.80 -5.36 36.64
C MET A 278 -13.19 -6.01 36.66
N SER A 279 -13.88 -6.03 37.80
CA SER A 279 -15.22 -6.63 37.92
C SER A 279 -16.30 -5.90 37.10
N THR A 280 -16.08 -4.63 36.77
CA THR A 280 -17.05 -3.86 35.95
C THR A 280 -16.98 -4.15 34.46
N ARG A 281 -16.02 -4.98 34.01
CA ARG A 281 -15.78 -5.21 32.57
C ARG A 281 -16.99 -5.74 31.82
N GLU A 282 -17.73 -6.67 32.43
CA GLU A 282 -18.90 -7.30 31.79
C GLU A 282 -20.02 -6.31 31.53
N THR A 283 -20.23 -5.36 32.45
CA THR A 283 -21.23 -4.29 32.34
C THR A 283 -20.66 -2.99 31.79
N ALA A 284 -19.42 -2.99 31.28
CA ALA A 284 -18.73 -1.75 30.95
C ALA A 284 -19.43 -0.96 29.82
N LYS A 285 -20.18 -1.64 28.95
CA LYS A 285 -20.91 -0.98 27.86
C LYS A 285 -22.15 -0.24 28.36
N GLU A 286 -22.88 -0.86 29.30
CA GLU A 286 -24.13 -0.33 29.84
C GLU A 286 -23.88 0.64 30.99
N ASN A 287 -22.92 0.34 31.84
CA ASN A 287 -22.54 1.15 33.00
C ASN A 287 -21.00 1.20 33.17
N PRO A 288 -20.30 2.03 32.37
CA PRO A 288 -18.86 2.14 32.45
C PRO A 288 -18.42 2.69 33.81
N TYR A 289 -17.44 2.01 34.42
CA TYR A 289 -16.79 2.49 35.64
C TYR A 289 -16.13 3.85 35.41
N TYR A 290 -16.01 4.64 36.47
CA TYR A 290 -15.56 6.03 36.35
C TYR A 290 -14.13 6.13 35.78
N LEU A 291 -13.22 5.21 36.13
CA LEU A 291 -11.88 5.14 35.54
C LEU A 291 -11.91 4.84 34.04
N THR A 292 -12.83 3.98 33.59
CA THR A 292 -13.06 3.71 32.16
C THR A 292 -13.54 4.97 31.43
N LYS A 293 -14.41 5.78 32.05
CA LYS A 293 -14.87 7.05 31.49
C LYS A 293 -13.75 8.10 31.41
N ILE A 294 -12.91 8.19 32.44
CA ILE A 294 -11.76 9.09 32.47
C ILE A 294 -10.72 8.69 31.41
N LEU A 295 -10.46 7.39 31.24
CA LEU A 295 -9.63 6.94 30.14
C LEU A 295 -10.27 7.30 28.81
N ALA A 296 -11.55 7.03 28.59
CA ALA A 296 -12.16 7.37 27.31
C ALA A 296 -12.07 8.85 26.94
N SER A 297 -12.12 9.77 27.92
CA SER A 297 -12.07 11.21 27.67
C SER A 297 -10.69 11.73 27.25
N ILE A 298 -9.61 11.04 27.62
CA ILE A 298 -8.22 11.43 27.28
C ILE A 298 -7.65 10.63 26.10
N PHE A 299 -8.46 9.79 25.46
CA PHE A 299 -8.05 8.91 24.36
C PHE A 299 -8.56 9.38 23.01
N ILE A 300 -7.68 9.23 22.02
CA ILE A 300 -7.96 9.53 20.62
C ILE A 300 -7.92 8.22 19.84
N ARG A 301 -8.99 7.95 19.09
CA ARG A 301 -9.07 6.81 18.18
C ARG A 301 -8.08 6.99 17.02
N ASP A 302 -7.71 5.90 16.38
CA ASP A 302 -6.81 5.93 15.24
C ASP A 302 -7.32 6.85 14.10
N ASN A 303 -8.62 6.83 13.81
CA ASN A 303 -9.25 7.71 12.83
C ASN A 303 -9.40 9.19 13.25
N GLY A 304 -8.89 9.59 14.42
CA GLY A 304 -8.90 10.98 14.91
C GLY A 304 -10.19 11.41 15.62
N GLY A 305 -11.13 10.49 15.86
CA GLY A 305 -12.32 10.75 16.68
C GLY A 305 -12.07 10.53 18.18
N PRO A 306 -12.89 11.14 19.07
CA PRO A 306 -12.86 10.84 20.51
C PRO A 306 -13.29 9.39 20.77
N CYS A 307 -12.78 8.78 21.84
CA CYS A 307 -13.30 7.49 22.28
C CYS A 307 -14.68 7.67 22.91
N ASN A 308 -15.75 7.25 22.22
CA ASN A 308 -17.08 7.23 22.81
C ASN A 308 -17.28 5.95 23.63
N VAL A 309 -17.64 6.09 24.91
CA VAL A 309 -18.06 4.98 25.78
C VAL A 309 -19.51 4.56 25.54
N SER A 310 -20.28 5.35 24.79
CA SER A 310 -21.72 5.18 24.59
C SER A 310 -22.14 4.64 23.20
N SER A 311 -21.23 4.47 22.24
CA SER A 311 -21.60 3.96 20.91
C SER A 311 -20.41 3.29 20.22
N ASP A 312 -20.67 2.14 19.60
CA ASP A 312 -19.72 1.40 18.75
C ASP A 312 -19.07 2.32 17.69
#